data_AF-A0A0D0DK23-F1
#
_entry.id   AF-A0A0D0DK23-F1
#
_cell.length_a   1.000
_cell.length_b   1.000
_cell.length_c   1.000
_cell.angle_alpha   90.00
_cell.angle_beta   90.00
_cell.angle_gamma   90.00
#
_symmetry.space_group_name_H-M   'P 1'
#
loop_
_entity.id
_entity.type
_entity.pdbx_description
1 polymer ?
#
loop_
_entity_poly.entity_id
_entity_poly.type
_entity_poly.pdbx_seq_one_letter_code
_entity_poly.pdbx_strand_id
1 'polypeptide(L)' 'HGLCPNTCLAYTCIFHALNDCPTCATSRWNQQKLQGSNGRIKVPAQTFTTIPLGSQLQA' A
#
# COMPACT_ATOMS: atom_id res chain seq x y z
N HIS A 1 -4.96 1.09 3.60
CA HIS A 1 -3.51 1.32 3.43
C HIS A 1 -2.95 0.33 2.42
N GLY A 2 -1.90 0.70 1.69
CA GLY A 2 -1.32 -0.13 0.63
C GLY A 2 -0.05 -0.85 1.08
N LEU A 3 0.25 -1.96 0.44
CA LEU A 3 1.51 -2.70 0.53
C LEU A 3 2.23 -2.63 -0.82
N CYS A 4 3.57 -2.69 -0.81
CA CYS A 4 4.31 -2.98 -2.04
C CYS A 4 3.84 -4.33 -2.61
N PRO A 5 3.59 -4.48 -3.93
CA PRO A 5 3.24 -5.76 -4.55
C PRO A 5 4.24 -6.88 -4.29
N ASN A 6 5.53 -6.52 -4.13
CA ASN A 6 6.60 -7.45 -3.79
C ASN A 6 6.85 -7.54 -2.28
N THR A 7 5.87 -7.12 -1.47
CA THR A 7 5.84 -7.16 0.00
C THR A 7 7.01 -6.52 0.74
N CYS A 8 7.85 -5.72 0.05
CA CYS A 8 9.04 -5.10 0.64
C CYS A 8 8.72 -4.16 1.81
N LEU A 9 7.61 -3.40 1.73
CA LEU A 9 7.18 -2.48 2.78
C LEU A 9 5.68 -2.17 2.72
N ALA A 10 5.15 -1.67 3.83
CA ALA A 10 3.83 -1.05 3.93
C ALA A 10 3.91 0.47 3.78
N TYR A 11 3.00 1.04 2.98
CA TYR A 11 2.90 2.49 2.78
C TYR A 11 2.12 3.14 3.94
N THR A 12 2.70 3.11 5.12
CA THR A 12 2.21 3.72 6.36
C THR A 12 3.22 4.74 6.90
N CYS A 13 2.76 5.65 7.76
CA CYS A 13 3.60 6.65 8.44
C CYS A 13 4.53 7.40 7.48
N ILE A 14 5.85 7.32 7.68
CA ILE A 14 6.87 7.99 6.87
C ILE A 14 6.86 7.58 5.38
N PHE A 15 6.28 6.43 5.06
CA PHE A 15 6.19 5.92 3.68
C PHE A 15 4.87 6.29 3.00
N HIS A 16 3.95 6.99 3.67
CA HIS A 16 2.62 7.28 3.09
C HIS A 16 2.68 8.07 1.78
N ALA A 17 3.67 8.95 1.61
CA ALA A 17 3.79 9.84 0.45
C ALA A 17 4.48 9.20 -0.77
N LEU A 18 5.11 8.04 -0.60
CA LEU A 18 5.81 7.37 -1.70
C LEU A 18 4.82 6.79 -2.72
N ASN A 19 5.12 6.92 -4.00
CA ASN A 19 4.37 6.30 -5.10
C ASN A 19 4.99 4.97 -5.55
N ASP A 20 6.30 4.84 -5.42
CA ASP A 20 7.07 3.68 -5.84
C ASP A 20 7.88 3.15 -4.67
N CYS A 21 8.11 1.84 -4.67
CA CYS A 21 8.86 1.18 -3.62
C CYS A 21 10.34 1.61 -3.69
N PRO A 22 10.93 2.16 -2.62
CA PRO A 22 12.34 2.55 -2.59
C PRO A 22 13.30 1.35 -2.69
N THR A 23 12.81 0.13 -2.44
CA THR A 23 13.61 -1.10 -2.50
C THR A 23 13.59 -1.75 -3.89
N CYS A 24 12.43 -1.81 -4.56
CA CYS A 24 12.25 -2.57 -5.80
C CYS A 24 11.68 -1.77 -6.96
N ALA A 25 11.55 -0.44 -6.81
CA ALA A 25 10.99 0.50 -7.79
C ALA A 25 9.57 0.20 -8.29
N THR A 26 8.88 -0.80 -7.71
CA THR A 26 7.53 -1.18 -8.12
C THR A 26 6.52 -0.16 -7.62
N SER A 27 5.62 0.27 -8.51
CA SER A 27 4.56 1.20 -8.16
C SER A 27 3.60 0.61 -7.13
N ARG A 28 3.19 1.44 -6.17
CA ARG A 28 2.17 1.08 -5.18
C ARG A 28 0.76 1.02 -5.77
N TRP A 29 0.55 1.59 -6.95
CA TRP A 29 -0.75 1.75 -7.57
C TRP A 29 -1.02 0.64 -8.59
N ASN A 30 -2.29 0.25 -8.72
CA ASN A 30 -2.74 -0.58 -9.83
C ASN A 30 -2.58 0.22 -11.13
N GLN A 31 -1.56 -0.13 -11.92
CA GLN A 31 -1.19 0.60 -13.13
C GLN A 31 -2.29 0.62 -14.19
N GLN A 32 -3.04 -0.48 -14.35
CA GLN A 32 -4.16 -0.53 -15.30
C GLN A 32 -5.25 0.51 -14.96
N LYS A 33 -5.64 0.61 -13.68
CA LYS A 33 -6.63 1.62 -13.23
C LYS A 33 -6.08 3.04 -13.29
N LEU A 34 -4.80 3.21 -12.95
CA LEU A 34 -4.15 4.52 -13.00
C LEU A 34 -4.06 5.04 -14.43
N GLN A 35 -3.60 4.21 -15.37
CA GLN A 35 -3.50 4.56 -16.79
C GLN A 35 -4.88 4.76 -17.42
N GLY A 36 -5.83 3.85 -17.17
CA GLY A 36 -7.20 3.95 -17.68
C GLY A 36 -7.98 5.17 -17.18
N SER A 37 -7.49 5.86 -16.14
CA SER A 37 -8.07 7.08 -15.59
C SER A 37 -7.23 8.33 -15.82
N ASN A 38 -6.17 8.26 -16.64
CA ASN A 38 -5.21 9.34 -16.85
C ASN A 38 -4.67 9.90 -15.51
N GLY A 39 -4.32 8.99 -14.59
CA GLY A 39 -3.73 9.33 -13.30
C GLY A 39 -4.72 9.76 -12.20
N ARG A 40 -6.02 9.85 -12.51
CA ARG A 40 -7.03 10.35 -11.57
C ARG A 40 -7.45 9.34 -10.50
N ILE A 41 -7.50 8.06 -10.85
CA ILE A 41 -7.92 6.99 -9.94
C ILE A 41 -6.69 6.27 -9.41
N LYS A 42 -6.42 6.45 -8.10
CA LYS A 42 -5.33 5.80 -7.38
C LYS A 42 -5.88 4.67 -6.50
N VAL A 43 -5.75 3.45 -6.98
CA VAL A 43 -6.12 2.24 -6.22
C VAL A 43 -4.83 1.50 -5.86
N PRO A 44 -4.59 1.13 -4.58
CA PRO A 44 -3.42 0.33 -4.22
C PRO A 44 -3.38 -0.98 -5.01
N ALA A 45 -2.19 -1.37 -5.49
CA ALA A 45 -1.98 -2.65 -6.15
C ALA A 45 -2.13 -3.82 -5.17
N GLN A 46 -1.76 -3.61 -3.90
CA GLN A 46 -1.95 -4.57 -2.82
C GLN A 46 -2.32 -3.83 -1.53
N THR A 47 -3.14 -4.46 -0.69
CA THR A 47 -3.52 -3.98 0.65
C THR A 47 -3.14 -5.01 1.70
N PHE A 48 -2.96 -4.59 2.94
CA PHE A 48 -2.77 -5.48 4.08
C PHE A 48 -3.85 -5.21 5.13
N THR A 49 -4.09 -6.20 5.99
CA THR A 49 -5.05 -6.10 7.09
C THR A 49 -4.29 -5.96 8.40
N THR A 50 -4.70 -5.01 9.24
CA THR A 50 -4.23 -4.91 10.63
C THR A 50 -5.24 -5.57 11.54
N ILE A 51 -4.80 -6.58 12.29
CA ILE A 51 -5.61 -7.22 13.32
C ILE A 51 -5.22 -6.59 14.67
N PRO A 52 -6.09 -5.78 15.30
CA PRO A 52 -5.77 -5.20 16.60
C PRO A 52 -5.81 -6.29 17.68
N LEU A 53 -4.72 -6.43 18.43
CA LEU A 53 -4.62 -7.44 19.49
C LEU A 53 -4.95 -6.90 20.89
N GLY A 54 -5.05 -5.58 21.07
CA GLY A 54 -5.17 -4.95 22.39
C GLY A 54 -6.33 -5.47 23.25
N SER A 55 -7.54 -5.50 22.70
CA SER A 55 -8.72 -6.04 23.41
C SER A 55 -8.75 -7.57 23.46
N GLN A 56 -8.09 -8.25 22.52
CA GLN A 56 -8.01 -9.71 22.48
C GLN A 56 -7.04 -10.26 23.55
N LEU A 57 -6.09 -9.45 24.01
CA LEU A 57 -5.07 -9.84 24.97
C LEU A 57 -5.33 -9.31 26.39
N GLN A 58 -6.39 -8.52 26.61
CA GLN A 58 -6.80 -8.11 27.95
C GLN A 58 -7.68 -9.19 28.59
N ALA A 59 -7.30 -9.64 29.80
CA ALA A 59 -8.03 -10.55 30.67
C ALA A 59 -8.79 -9.80 31.76
#